data_AF-A0A257VPF1-F1
#
_entry.id   AF-A0A257VPF1-F1
#
_cell.length_a   1.000
_cell.length_b   1.000
_cell.length_c   1.000
_cell.angle_alpha   90.00
_cell.angle_beta   90.00
_cell.angle_gamma   90.00
#
_symmetry.space_group_name_H-M   'P 1'
#
loop_
_entity.id
_entity.type
_entity.pdbx_description
1 polymer ?
#
loop_
_entity_poly.entity_id
_entity_poly.type
_entity_poly.pdbx_seq_one_letter_code
_entity_poly.pdbx_strand_id
1 'polypeptide(L)'
;MANDYRIPRCQALPIADHQVQFLIDGAERLRWHFGPDYPRPFFYPLLGPSGVSLTRMGHPGAPNHDHHQSVWFAHNKVLGIDFWSNSGTARIRQQEWLAYVDGDDEAIMAVRLGWYDGTTPSCSSWLKWKCASCCRSTTSRAMTSPSSRVRR
;
A
#
# COMPACT_ATOMS: atom_id res chain seq x y z
N MET A 1 -8.85 -34.47 13.90
CA MET A 1 -8.54 -33.16 14.52
C MET A 1 -9.01 -32.10 13.54
N ALA A 2 -9.91 -31.20 13.92
CA ALA A 2 -10.32 -30.10 13.05
C ALA A 2 -9.15 -29.13 12.92
N ASN A 3 -8.78 -28.79 11.68
CA ASN A 3 -7.77 -27.79 11.40
C ASN A 3 -8.37 -26.41 11.79
N ASP A 4 -7.89 -25.80 12.87
CA ASP A 4 -8.25 -24.43 13.29
C ASP A 4 -7.56 -23.41 12.38
N TYR A 5 -7.84 -23.52 11.08
CA TYR A 5 -7.33 -22.56 10.11
C TYR A 5 -8.06 -21.24 10.32
N ARG A 6 -7.30 -20.22 10.71
CA ARG A 6 -7.77 -18.84 10.82
C ARG A 6 -7.09 -17.99 9.77
N ILE A 7 -7.85 -17.12 9.14
CA ILE A 7 -7.32 -16.16 8.20
C ILE A 7 -6.61 -15.05 9.02
N PRO A 8 -5.35 -14.69 8.70
CA PRO A 8 -4.63 -13.65 9.43
C PRO A 8 -5.33 -12.30 9.42
N ARG A 9 -5.11 -11.49 10.46
CA ARG A 9 -5.74 -10.16 10.58
C ARG A 9 -5.29 -9.18 9.51
N CYS A 10 -4.00 -9.14 9.21
CA CYS A 10 -3.42 -8.30 8.16
C CYS A 10 -3.17 -9.14 6.91
N GLN A 11 -3.69 -8.69 5.77
CA GLN A 11 -3.57 -9.41 4.50
C GLN A 11 -3.10 -8.49 3.38
N ALA A 12 -2.30 -9.01 2.45
CA ALA A 12 -1.99 -8.41 1.17
C ALA A 12 -2.61 -9.24 0.05
N LEU A 13 -3.81 -8.87 -0.38
CA LEU A 13 -4.65 -9.63 -1.31
C LEU A 13 -4.51 -9.10 -2.75
N PRO A 14 -3.92 -9.86 -3.69
CA PRO A 14 -3.97 -9.53 -5.11
C PRO A 14 -5.41 -9.63 -5.61
N ILE A 15 -5.85 -8.64 -6.38
CA ILE A 15 -7.18 -8.59 -7.00
C ILE A 15 -7.04 -8.30 -8.50
N ALA A 16 -8.17 -8.30 -9.21
CA ALA A 16 -8.22 -7.94 -10.63
C ALA A 16 -7.66 -6.53 -10.91
N ASP A 17 -7.43 -6.23 -12.19
CA ASP A 17 -7.03 -4.90 -12.66
C ASP A 17 -5.71 -4.38 -12.08
N HIS A 18 -4.72 -5.27 -11.96
CA HIS A 18 -3.36 -4.95 -11.52
C HIS A 18 -3.34 -4.22 -10.17
N GLN A 19 -4.04 -4.79 -9.19
CA GLN A 19 -4.20 -4.20 -7.88
C GLN A 19 -3.88 -5.20 -6.76
N VAL A 20 -3.44 -4.67 -5.63
CA VAL A 20 -3.28 -5.41 -4.37
C VAL A 20 -3.94 -4.60 -3.26
N GLN A 21 -4.92 -5.19 -2.59
CA GLN A 21 -5.54 -4.61 -1.40
C GLN A 21 -4.76 -5.02 -0.16
N PHE A 22 -4.52 -4.08 0.74
CA PHE A 22 -4.08 -4.36 2.10
C PHE A 22 -5.25 -4.22 3.05
N LEU A 23 -5.53 -5.29 3.77
CA LEU A 23 -6.65 -5.40 4.68
C LEU A 23 -6.12 -5.48 6.11
N ILE A 24 -6.84 -4.86 7.04
CA ILE A 24 -6.70 -5.09 8.49
C ILE A 24 -8.08 -5.40 9.03
N ASP A 25 -8.24 -6.57 9.65
CA ASP A 25 -9.52 -7.07 10.16
C ASP A 25 -10.62 -7.09 9.07
N GLY A 26 -10.23 -7.45 7.84
CA GLY A 26 -11.12 -7.50 6.67
C GLY A 26 -11.47 -6.14 6.06
N ALA A 27 -11.04 -5.02 6.65
CA ALA A 27 -11.26 -3.68 6.12
C ALA A 27 -10.03 -3.20 5.33
N GLU A 28 -10.25 -2.70 4.12
CA GLU A 28 -9.19 -2.12 3.30
C GLU A 28 -8.57 -0.89 3.96
N ARG A 29 -7.24 -0.81 3.91
CA ARG A 29 -6.46 0.32 4.45
C ARG A 29 -5.61 0.98 3.38
N LEU A 30 -5.13 0.21 2.42
CA LEU A 30 -4.22 0.68 1.39
C LEU A 30 -4.41 -0.17 0.13
N ARG A 31 -4.33 0.44 -1.05
CA ARG A 31 -4.34 -0.32 -2.31
C ARG A 31 -3.18 0.06 -3.20
N TRP A 32 -2.40 -0.93 -3.62
CA TRP A 32 -1.39 -0.78 -4.65
C TRP A 32 -2.02 -0.91 -6.03
N HIS A 33 -1.70 0.01 -6.94
CA HIS A 33 -2.07 -0.03 -8.35
C HIS A 33 -0.81 -0.08 -9.20
N PHE A 34 -0.70 -1.05 -10.10
CA PHE A 34 0.45 -1.22 -10.99
C PHE A 34 0.06 -1.44 -12.46
N GLY A 35 -1.18 -1.11 -12.81
CA GLY A 35 -1.71 -1.21 -14.17
C GLY A 35 -1.06 -0.22 -15.15
N PRO A 36 -1.18 -0.48 -16.46
CA PRO A 36 -0.53 0.31 -17.51
C PRO A 36 -1.15 1.70 -17.71
N ASP A 37 -2.37 1.93 -17.20
CA ASP A 37 -3.13 3.18 -17.35
C ASP A 37 -2.44 4.39 -16.71
N TYR A 38 -1.52 4.14 -15.78
CA TYR A 38 -0.74 5.17 -15.10
C TYR A 38 0.75 5.06 -15.46
N PRO A 39 1.49 6.18 -15.45
CA PRO A 39 2.92 6.17 -15.82
C PRO A 39 3.78 5.45 -14.79
N ARG A 40 3.30 5.29 -13.57
CA ARG A 40 4.00 4.63 -12.47
C ARG A 40 3.00 4.03 -11.47
N PRO A 41 3.39 3.00 -10.71
CA PRO A 41 2.56 2.47 -9.66
C PRO A 41 2.38 3.48 -8.50
N PHE A 42 1.26 3.37 -7.81
CA PHE A 42 0.89 4.25 -6.72
C PHE A 42 -0.02 3.54 -5.73
N PHE A 43 -0.23 4.18 -4.59
CA PHE A 43 -1.18 3.74 -3.58
C PHE A 43 -2.41 4.63 -3.53
N TYR A 44 -3.59 4.06 -3.72
CA TYR A 44 -4.86 4.76 -3.48
C TYR A 44 -6.04 3.77 -3.42
N PRO A 45 -6.94 3.86 -2.43
CA PRO A 45 -6.94 4.83 -1.35
C PRO A 45 -5.84 4.53 -0.32
N LEU A 46 -5.48 5.54 0.48
CA LEU A 46 -4.77 5.39 1.74
C LEU A 46 -5.75 5.82 2.84
N LEU A 47 -6.35 4.86 3.54
CA LEU A 47 -7.42 5.09 4.50
C LEU A 47 -6.85 5.18 5.92
N GLY A 48 -7.29 6.20 6.66
CA GLY A 48 -7.00 6.32 8.09
C GLY A 48 -7.82 5.33 8.93
N PRO A 49 -7.61 5.29 10.26
CA PRO A 49 -8.37 4.42 11.16
C PRO A 49 -9.88 4.60 11.06
N SER A 50 -10.36 5.82 10.78
CA SER A 50 -11.78 6.16 10.59
C SER A 50 -12.38 5.66 9.27
N GLY A 51 -11.58 5.09 8.37
CA GLY A 51 -12.00 4.72 7.02
C GLY A 51 -12.08 5.89 6.03
N VAL A 52 -11.71 7.10 6.47
CA VAL A 52 -11.63 8.28 5.58
C VAL A 52 -10.29 8.28 4.84
N SER A 53 -10.32 8.63 3.55
CA SER A 53 -9.10 8.76 2.75
C SER A 53 -8.24 9.91 3.23
N LEU A 54 -6.96 9.63 3.47
CA LEU A 54 -5.93 10.61 3.85
C LEU A 54 -5.33 11.31 2.63
N THR A 55 -5.54 10.75 1.45
CA THR A 55 -5.04 11.26 0.18
C THR A 55 -6.16 11.35 -0.85
N ARG A 56 -5.85 11.96 -2.00
CA ARG A 56 -6.76 12.10 -3.14
C ARG A 56 -6.02 11.83 -4.45
N MET A 57 -6.78 11.59 -5.51
CA MET A 57 -6.26 11.53 -6.87
C MET A 57 -6.37 12.90 -7.56
N GLY A 58 -5.25 13.39 -8.08
CA GLY A 58 -5.15 14.65 -8.82
C GLY A 58 -5.18 15.91 -7.95
N HIS A 59 -5.09 17.05 -8.64
CA HIS A 59 -5.23 18.38 -8.06
C HIS A 59 -6.19 19.23 -8.91
N PRO A 60 -7.51 19.18 -8.63
CA PRO A 60 -8.47 20.02 -9.33
C PRO A 60 -8.08 21.49 -9.25
N GLY A 61 -7.99 22.18 -10.40
CA GLY A 61 -7.60 23.60 -10.49
C GLY A 61 -6.12 23.87 -10.80
N ALA A 62 -5.26 22.85 -10.87
CA ALA A 62 -3.85 23.00 -11.27
C ALA A 62 -3.47 22.00 -12.37
N PRO A 63 -3.73 22.30 -13.66
CA PRO A 63 -3.48 21.39 -14.78
C PRO A 63 -2.02 20.92 -14.92
N ASN A 64 -1.06 21.72 -14.43
CA ASN A 64 0.37 21.39 -14.43
C ASN A 64 0.82 20.49 -13.26
N HIS A 65 -0.11 20.03 -12.42
CA HIS A 65 0.13 19.20 -11.24
C HIS A 65 -0.69 17.90 -11.28
N ASP A 66 -0.94 17.38 -12.47
CA ASP A 66 -1.68 16.12 -12.70
C ASP A 66 -0.94 14.88 -12.16
N HIS A 67 0.36 14.98 -11.93
CA HIS A 67 1.21 13.95 -11.33
C HIS A 67 0.92 13.67 -9.84
N HIS A 68 0.06 14.45 -9.18
CA HIS A 68 -0.37 14.22 -7.79
C HIS A 68 -1.32 13.01 -7.67
N GLN A 69 -0.79 11.80 -7.78
CA GLN A 69 -1.53 10.55 -7.74
C GLN A 69 -1.39 9.86 -6.37
N SER A 70 -1.91 10.49 -5.32
CA SER A 70 -1.80 9.98 -3.94
C SER A 70 -0.33 9.72 -3.54
N VAL A 71 -0.01 8.57 -2.93
CA VAL A 71 1.35 8.19 -2.53
C VAL A 71 1.98 7.33 -3.62
N TRP A 72 3.13 7.76 -4.12
CA TRP A 72 3.94 7.04 -5.09
C TRP A 72 5.41 7.38 -4.88
N PHE A 73 6.29 6.62 -5.53
CA PHE A 73 7.73 6.82 -5.41
C PHE A 73 8.35 6.91 -6.80
N ALA A 74 9.05 8.02 -7.06
CA ALA A 74 9.97 8.15 -8.18
C ALA A 74 11.06 9.19 -7.89
N HIS A 75 12.03 9.28 -8.80
CA HIS A 75 13.02 10.35 -8.87
C HIS A 75 12.62 11.28 -10.01
N ASN A 76 12.93 12.58 -9.90
CA ASN A 76 12.64 13.53 -10.97
C ASN A 76 13.37 13.14 -12.26
N LYS A 77 14.70 13.19 -12.25
CA LYS A 77 15.53 12.73 -13.38
C LYS A 77 16.42 11.57 -13.00
N VAL A 78 16.44 10.53 -13.82
CA VAL A 78 17.41 9.42 -13.78
C VAL A 78 18.08 9.39 -15.14
N LEU A 79 19.40 9.61 -15.19
CA LEU A 79 20.15 9.72 -16.45
C LEU A 79 19.55 10.77 -17.43
N GLY A 80 18.99 11.85 -16.89
CA GLY A 80 18.34 12.91 -17.68
C GLY A 80 16.89 12.64 -18.09
N ILE A 81 16.38 11.42 -17.88
CA ILE A 81 15.01 11.01 -18.20
C ILE A 81 14.07 11.39 -17.05
N ASP A 82 12.95 12.04 -17.37
CA ASP A 82 11.93 12.47 -16.40
C ASP A 82 10.94 11.34 -16.06
N PHE A 83 10.92 10.90 -14.80
CA PHE A 83 9.97 9.90 -14.28
C PHE A 83 8.88 10.50 -13.37
N TRP A 84 8.89 11.82 -13.19
CA TRP A 84 8.01 12.55 -12.30
C TRP A 84 6.79 13.11 -13.01
N SER A 85 6.95 13.68 -14.20
CA SER A 85 5.82 14.15 -14.99
C SER A 85 4.99 12.99 -15.57
N ASN A 86 3.78 13.29 -16.02
CA ASN A 86 2.92 12.34 -16.74
C ASN A 86 2.99 12.53 -18.27
N SER A 87 3.63 13.59 -18.76
CA SER A 87 3.64 13.99 -20.16
C SER A 87 4.66 13.25 -21.03
N GLY A 88 5.61 12.54 -20.44
CA GLY A 88 6.66 11.81 -21.15
C GLY A 88 6.30 10.38 -21.54
N THR A 89 7.25 9.70 -22.18
CA THR A 89 7.20 8.26 -22.49
C THR A 89 7.72 7.37 -21.36
N ALA A 90 8.39 7.97 -20.37
CA ALA A 90 9.01 7.24 -19.29
C ALA A 90 7.97 6.53 -18.41
N ARG A 91 8.23 5.28 -18.03
CA ARG A 91 7.33 4.45 -17.22
C ARG A 91 8.09 3.75 -16.10
N ILE A 92 7.45 3.67 -14.94
CA ILE A 92 7.85 2.72 -13.91
C ILE A 92 6.85 1.57 -13.96
N ARG A 93 7.34 0.32 -13.93
CA ARG A 93 6.48 -0.87 -14.00
C ARG A 93 6.91 -1.89 -12.97
N GLN A 94 5.94 -2.58 -12.38
CA GLN A 94 6.23 -3.77 -11.59
C GLN A 94 6.69 -4.89 -12.52
N GLN A 95 7.87 -5.44 -12.24
CA GLN A 95 8.45 -6.55 -13.01
C GLN A 95 8.24 -7.90 -12.34
N GLU A 96 8.29 -7.92 -11.01
CA GLU A 96 8.34 -9.17 -10.26
C GLU A 96 7.74 -8.98 -8.86
N TRP A 97 7.11 -10.03 -8.36
CA TRP A 97 6.68 -10.16 -6.98
C TRP A 97 7.74 -10.90 -6.17
N LEU A 98 8.14 -10.34 -5.04
CA LEU A 98 9.23 -10.86 -4.21
C LEU A 98 8.74 -11.40 -2.88
N ALA A 99 7.68 -10.80 -2.34
CA ALA A 99 7.07 -11.25 -1.11
C ALA A 99 5.59 -10.87 -1.10
N TYR A 100 4.77 -11.81 -0.66
CA TYR A 100 3.45 -11.57 -0.08
C TYR A 100 3.43 -12.33 1.23
N VAL A 101 3.23 -11.60 2.32
CA VAL A 101 3.16 -12.19 3.65
C VAL A 101 1.96 -11.59 4.35
N ASP A 102 1.05 -12.47 4.75
CA ASP A 102 -0.05 -12.15 5.64
C ASP A 102 0.36 -12.49 7.08
N GLY A 103 -0.20 -11.77 8.05
CA GLY A 103 0.16 -11.95 9.45
C GLY A 103 -0.80 -11.23 10.38
N ASP A 104 -0.77 -11.55 11.67
CA ASP A 104 -1.67 -10.91 12.62
C ASP A 104 -1.26 -9.46 12.97
N ASP A 105 0.04 -9.16 12.86
CA ASP A 105 0.62 -7.85 13.20
C ASP A 105 0.95 -6.98 11.97
N GLU A 106 1.33 -7.61 10.85
CA GLU A 106 1.68 -6.92 9.61
C GLU A 106 1.34 -7.74 8.36
N ALA A 107 1.12 -7.04 7.24
CA ALA A 107 1.13 -7.60 5.91
C ALA A 107 2.26 -6.95 5.08
N ILE A 108 2.97 -7.76 4.30
CA ILE A 108 4.14 -7.32 3.54
C ILE A 108 3.91 -7.59 2.05
N MET A 109 4.25 -6.60 1.22
CA MET A 109 4.43 -6.79 -0.21
C MET A 109 5.76 -6.20 -0.65
N ALA A 110 6.57 -7.01 -1.32
CA ALA A 110 7.81 -6.54 -1.94
C ALA A 110 7.78 -6.81 -3.44
N VAL A 111 8.20 -5.84 -4.24
CA VAL A 111 8.15 -5.93 -5.70
C VAL A 111 9.39 -5.31 -6.35
N ARG A 112 9.75 -5.82 -7.52
CA ARG A 112 10.77 -5.21 -8.37
C ARG A 112 10.12 -4.16 -9.27
N LEU A 113 10.73 -2.98 -9.35
CA LEU A 113 10.30 -1.93 -10.27
C LEU A 113 11.32 -1.72 -11.39
N GLY A 114 10.87 -1.85 -12.63
CA GLY A 114 11.63 -1.46 -13.81
C GLY A 114 11.36 0.00 -14.15
N TRP A 115 12.41 0.72 -14.56
CA TRP A 115 12.35 2.10 -15.01
C TRP A 115 12.70 2.11 -16.50
N TYR A 116 11.76 2.58 -17.30
CA TYR A 116 11.79 2.53 -18.76
C TYR A 116 11.70 3.94 -19.33
N ASP A 117 12.56 4.28 -20.27
CA ASP A 117 12.61 5.59 -20.95
C ASP A 117 11.58 5.74 -22.07
N GLY A 118 11.03 4.62 -22.56
CA GLY A 118 10.11 4.57 -23.70
C GLY A 118 10.76 4.18 -25.02
N THR A 119 12.08 3.96 -25.05
CA THR A 119 12.87 3.56 -26.23
C THR A 119 13.62 2.22 -26.06
N THR A 120 13.78 1.75 -24.81
CA THR A 120 14.51 0.52 -24.38
C THR A 120 16.04 0.67 -24.56
N PRO A 121 16.87 0.59 -23.48
CA PRO A 121 16.88 -0.47 -22.46
C PRO A 121 16.66 -0.02 -20.99
N SER A 122 16.30 -1.00 -20.16
CA SER A 122 15.82 -0.83 -18.78
C SER A 122 16.92 -0.58 -17.73
N CYS A 123 16.68 0.31 -16.77
CA CYS A 123 17.34 0.28 -15.46
C CYS A 123 16.37 -0.32 -14.44
N SER A 124 16.81 -1.25 -13.60
CA SER A 124 15.96 -1.89 -12.58
C SER A 124 16.26 -1.35 -11.18
N SER A 125 15.22 -1.08 -10.41
CA SER A 125 15.30 -0.75 -8.99
C SER A 125 14.42 -1.71 -8.18
N TRP A 126 14.71 -1.85 -6.89
CA TRP A 126 13.93 -2.68 -5.99
C TRP A 126 13.17 -1.80 -5.00
N LEU A 127 11.89 -2.08 -4.78
CA LEU A 127 11.06 -1.32 -3.85
C LEU A 127 10.32 -2.27 -2.89
N LYS A 128 10.51 -2.08 -1.59
CA LYS A 128 9.84 -2.88 -0.54
C LYS A 128 8.85 -2.00 0.21
N TRP A 129 7.61 -2.46 0.32
CA TRP A 129 6.58 -1.81 1.12
C TRP A 129 6.12 -2.73 2.26
N LYS A 130 5.83 -2.11 3.41
CA LYS A 130 5.28 -2.79 4.57
C LYS A 130 4.02 -2.06 4.99
N CYS A 131 2.91 -2.78 5.11
CA CYS A 131 1.72 -2.27 5.77
C CYS A 131 1.65 -2.95 7.14
N ALA A 132 2.02 -2.22 8.18
CA ALA A 132 1.90 -2.70 9.55
C ALA A 132 0.59 -2.18 10.15
N SER A 133 -0.05 -3.01 10.98
CA SER A 133 -0.99 -2.51 11.98
C SER A 133 -0.19 -1.68 12.99
N CYS A 134 0.05 -0.41 12.70
CA CYS A 134 0.44 0.53 13.75
C CYS A 134 -0.81 0.91 14.56
N CYS A 135 -1.45 -0.11 15.15
CA CYS A 135 -2.25 0.06 16.34
C CYS A 135 -1.47 -0.67 17.44
N ARG A 136 -0.35 -0.05 17.85
CA ARG A 136 0.21 -0.37 19.16
C ARG A 136 -0.88 0.09 20.13
N SER A 137 -1.72 -0.84 20.56
CA SER A 137 -2.75 -0.57 21.55
C SER A 137 -2.04 0.11 22.72
N THR A 138 -2.36 1.39 22.95
CA THR A 138 -2.20 1.94 24.29
C THR A 138 -2.97 0.99 25.18
N THR A 139 -2.22 0.31 26.03
CA THR A 139 -2.67 -0.77 26.87
C THR A 139 -3.78 -0.26 27.78
N SER A 140 -5.05 -0.40 27.41
CA SER A 140 -6.11 -0.47 28.42
C SER A 140 -6.17 -1.92 28.85
N ARG A 141 -5.23 -2.30 29.71
CA ARG A 141 -5.37 -3.46 30.57
C ARG A 141 -6.69 -3.24 31.31
N ALA A 142 -7.74 -3.96 30.93
CA ALA A 142 -8.95 -3.98 31.72
C ALA A 142 -8.54 -4.44 33.13
N MET A 143 -8.61 -3.53 34.10
CA MET A 143 -8.51 -3.90 35.50
C MET A 143 -9.68 -4.83 35.78
N THR A 144 -9.39 -6.12 35.86
CA THR A 144 -10.25 -7.07 36.53
C THR A 144 -10.36 -6.63 37.99
N SER A 145 -11.51 -6.04 38.35
CA SER A 145 -11.87 -5.88 39.76
C SER A 145 -12.23 -7.26 40.30
N PRO A 146 -11.55 -7.77 41.34
CA PRO A 146 -11.96 -9.00 41.99
C PRO A 146 -13.26 -8.73 42.76
N SER A 147 -14.23 -9.62 42.58
CA SER A 147 -15.48 -9.61 43.33
C SER A 147 -15.22 -9.59 44.84
N SER A 148 -15.84 -8.67 45.55
CA SER A 148 -16.17 -8.88 46.96
C SER A 148 -17.68 -8.77 47.14
N ARG A 149 -18.28 -9.96 47.20
CA ARG A 149 -19.56 -10.22 47.84
C ARG A 149 -19.51 -9.67 49.27
N VAL A 150 -20.37 -8.72 49.62
CA VAL A 150 -20.83 -8.54 51.00
C VAL A 150 -22.35 -8.45 51.00
N ARG A 151 -22.94 -9.39 51.72
CA ARG A 151 -24.36 -9.46 52.07
C ARG A 151 -24.69 -8.33 53.05
N ARG A 152 -25.79 -7.61 52.82
CA ARG A 152 -26.94 -7.49 53.73
C ARG A 152 -28.05 -6.76 52.99
#